data_AF-A0A924P5S6-F1
#
_entry.id   AF-A0A924P5S6-F1
#
_cell.length_a   1.000
_cell.length_b   1.000
_cell.length_c   1.000
_cell.angle_alpha   90.00
_cell.angle_beta   90.00
_cell.angle_gamma   90.00
#
_symmetry.space_group_name_H-M   'P 1'
#
loop_
_entity.id
_entity.type
_entity.pdbx_description
1 polymer ?
#
loop_
_entity_poly.entity_id
_entity_poly.type
_entity_poly.pdbx_seq_one_letter_code
_entity_poly.pdbx_strand_id
1 'polypeptide(L)'
;MSLSRCFKAVFSLKTRRLALLGLSALTTSQAFGGGRWDQVFIDDQDDSAIWLQGPSCEALLPHLEAVLAWKKHLGEMLPATRPNCECQKKGCRMELSDSLPVMAKKVVGKASVNSGPNCWNTALVGSGILPHLRGTSGSELTYWLDSSPLCHKRVATEELQPGDILAIRSDQGRTEVHAFIYASDRLTFSKHDSDAASYYELIPMKKVLGQYPPSKGCDSFKAGHECKKRVDAYSCLTLDQFLKEHATSEKAKQLKKDIEAVECNLQQALFSQLKDNGLESTILGTLGPLSTLLTAELTEKNLPECSVGDAVLLQGLRYRIESIQSEFRELGKEYTGRIFRK
;
A
#
# COMPACT_ATOMS: atom_id res chain seq x y z
N MET A 1 -12.28 29.86 9.69
CA MET A 1 -10.84 30.17 9.84
C MET A 1 -10.04 29.02 9.26
N SER A 2 -9.08 29.30 8.37
CA SER A 2 -8.48 28.30 7.46
C SER A 2 -7.40 27.45 8.15
N LEU A 3 -7.60 26.12 8.14
CA LEU A 3 -6.66 25.06 8.57
C LEU A 3 -5.31 25.07 7.81
N SER A 4 -5.10 25.98 6.85
CA SER A 4 -3.91 26.06 6.00
C SER A 4 -2.65 26.61 6.69
N ARG A 5 -2.77 27.28 7.85
CA ARG A 5 -1.64 28.05 8.41
C ARG A 5 -0.58 27.23 9.18
N CYS A 6 -0.88 26.01 9.64
CA CYS A 6 0.10 25.22 10.40
C CYS A 6 1.07 24.41 9.54
N PHE A 7 0.69 24.07 8.31
CA PHE A 7 1.56 23.27 7.44
C PHE A 7 2.84 24.00 7.00
N LYS A 8 2.85 25.34 6.96
CA LYS A 8 4.06 26.08 6.58
C LYS A 8 5.18 26.07 7.64
N ALA A 9 4.87 25.79 8.91
CA ALA A 9 5.87 25.80 9.98
C ALA A 9 6.66 24.47 10.08
N VAL A 10 6.06 23.34 9.67
CA VAL A 10 6.68 22.01 9.75
C VAL A 10 7.66 21.74 8.59
N PHE A 11 7.52 22.44 7.45
CA PHE A 11 8.36 22.24 6.26
C PHE A 11 9.75 22.92 6.28
N SER A 12 10.21 23.44 7.43
CA SER A 12 11.52 24.11 7.56
C SER A 12 12.59 23.29 8.33
N LEU A 13 12.42 21.97 8.47
CA LEU A 13 13.47 21.12 9.04
C LEU A 13 14.49 20.75 7.97
N LYS A 14 15.64 21.46 8.00
CA LYS A 14 16.83 21.19 7.19
C LYS A 14 17.26 19.72 7.35
N THR A 15 17.19 18.96 6.27
CA THR A 15 17.79 17.63 6.14
C THR A 15 19.31 17.73 6.28
N ARG A 16 19.87 17.09 7.32
CA ARG A 16 21.32 16.85 7.42
C ARG A 16 21.66 15.72 6.45
N ARG A 17 22.43 16.04 5.41
CA ARG A 17 22.98 15.06 4.45
C ARG A 17 24.01 14.17 5.15
N LEU A 18 23.72 12.89 5.26
CA LEU A 18 24.72 11.84 5.43
C LEU A 18 25.27 11.48 4.05
N ALA A 19 26.57 11.68 3.85
CA ALA A 19 27.27 11.22 2.66
C ALA A 19 27.50 9.71 2.77
N LEU A 20 26.84 8.94 1.91
CA LEU A 20 27.11 7.51 1.71
C LEU A 20 28.02 7.35 0.48
N LEU A 21 29.16 6.71 0.70
CA LEU A 21 30.11 6.31 -0.33
C LEU A 21 29.45 5.27 -1.24
N GLY A 22 29.36 5.58 -2.53
CA GLY A 22 28.77 4.71 -3.54
C GLY A 22 29.68 3.56 -3.92
N LEU A 23 29.18 2.33 -3.76
CA LEU A 23 29.62 1.18 -4.54
C LEU A 23 28.73 1.10 -5.78
N SER A 24 29.29 1.39 -6.94
CA SER A 24 28.63 1.21 -8.23
C SER A 24 28.64 -0.28 -8.61
N ALA A 25 27.47 -0.93 -8.54
CA ALA A 25 27.27 -2.25 -9.12
C ALA A 25 27.09 -2.09 -10.65
N LEU A 26 28.03 -2.63 -11.43
CA LEU A 26 27.90 -2.78 -12.87
C LEU A 26 26.87 -3.86 -13.17
N THR A 27 25.69 -3.48 -13.65
CA THR A 27 24.68 -4.40 -14.16
C THR A 27 24.92 -4.66 -15.65
N THR A 28 25.53 -5.79 -15.98
CA THR A 28 25.57 -6.31 -17.34
C THR A 28 24.20 -6.87 -17.73
N SER A 29 23.45 -6.14 -18.56
CA SER A 29 22.25 -6.68 -19.20
C SER A 29 22.64 -7.56 -20.40
N GLN A 30 22.75 -8.87 -20.20
CA GLN A 30 22.77 -9.82 -21.32
C GLN A 30 21.34 -10.19 -21.70
N ALA A 31 21.01 -10.01 -22.97
CA ALA A 31 19.73 -10.41 -23.55
C ALA A 31 19.67 -11.94 -23.69
N PHE A 32 19.03 -12.61 -22.73
CA PHE A 32 18.68 -14.03 -22.84
C PHE A 32 17.36 -14.22 -23.60
N GLY A 33 17.34 -15.22 -24.48
CA GLY A 33 16.25 -15.53 -25.42
C GLY A 33 14.87 -15.73 -24.76
N GLY A 34 13.83 -15.56 -25.57
CA GLY A 34 12.42 -15.47 -25.20
C GLY A 34 11.76 -16.71 -24.57
N GLY A 35 12.27 -17.19 -23.45
CA GLY A 35 11.50 -17.98 -22.49
C GLY A 35 10.37 -17.13 -21.89
N ARG A 36 9.23 -17.73 -21.56
CA ARG A 36 8.18 -17.06 -20.77
C ARG A 36 8.73 -16.77 -19.38
N TRP A 37 9.19 -15.53 -19.19
CA TRP A 37 9.63 -15.02 -17.91
C TRP A 37 8.43 -14.73 -16.98
N ASP A 38 8.69 -14.88 -15.67
CA ASP A 38 8.01 -14.24 -14.54
C ASP A 38 6.51 -14.56 -14.35
N GLN A 39 6.15 -15.84 -14.25
CA GLN A 39 4.85 -16.20 -13.69
C GLN A 39 5.00 -16.41 -12.19
N VAL A 40 4.30 -15.58 -11.42
CA VAL A 40 3.94 -15.94 -10.04
C VAL A 40 2.64 -16.71 -10.14
N PHE A 41 2.59 -17.88 -9.53
CA PHE A 41 1.39 -18.69 -9.48
C PHE A 41 1.21 -19.27 -8.08
N ILE A 42 -0.03 -19.64 -7.79
CA ILE A 42 -0.40 -20.37 -6.60
C ILE A 42 -0.56 -21.82 -7.03
N ASP A 43 -0.03 -22.75 -6.25
CA ASP A 43 -0.14 -24.17 -6.59
C ASP A 43 -1.60 -24.62 -6.45
N ASP A 44 -2.21 -25.11 -7.52
CA ASP A 44 -3.59 -25.60 -7.51
C ASP A 44 -3.78 -26.82 -6.58
N GLN A 45 -2.70 -27.50 -6.17
CA GLN A 45 -2.76 -28.64 -5.24
C GLN A 45 -2.61 -28.22 -3.77
N ASP A 46 -2.00 -27.05 -3.53
CA ASP A 46 -1.83 -26.46 -2.22
C ASP A 46 -2.12 -24.96 -2.32
N ASP A 47 -3.40 -24.61 -2.12
CA ASP A 47 -3.94 -23.24 -2.17
C ASP A 47 -3.19 -22.23 -1.27
N SER A 48 -2.24 -22.69 -0.45
CA SER A 48 -1.41 -21.86 0.42
C SER A 48 0.02 -21.61 -0.10
N ALA A 49 0.51 -22.43 -1.04
CA ALA A 49 1.87 -22.34 -1.54
C ALA A 49 1.97 -21.31 -2.68
N ILE A 50 2.77 -20.27 -2.46
CA ILE A 50 2.98 -19.19 -3.43
C ILE A 50 4.33 -19.41 -4.11
N TRP A 51 4.34 -19.59 -5.43
CA TRP A 51 5.54 -19.93 -6.19
C TRP A 51 5.97 -18.82 -7.15
N LEU A 52 7.27 -18.58 -7.21
CA LEU A 52 7.91 -17.75 -8.22
C LEU A 52 8.60 -18.64 -9.25
N GLN A 53 8.34 -18.40 -10.55
CA GLN A 53 8.93 -19.16 -11.64
C GLN A 53 9.83 -18.30 -12.54
N GLY A 54 10.96 -18.87 -12.97
CA GLY A 54 11.94 -18.22 -13.83
C GLY A 54 12.82 -19.22 -14.59
N PRO A 55 13.78 -18.75 -15.40
CA PRO A 55 14.59 -19.64 -16.23
C PRO A 55 15.73 -20.34 -15.47
N SER A 56 16.19 -19.77 -14.36
CA SER A 56 17.22 -20.36 -13.50
C SER A 56 17.05 -19.93 -12.05
N CYS A 57 17.67 -20.64 -11.11
CA CYS A 57 17.67 -20.23 -9.71
C CYS A 57 18.35 -18.89 -9.51
N GLU A 58 19.45 -18.65 -10.23
CA GLU A 58 20.21 -17.40 -10.20
C GLU A 58 19.35 -16.21 -10.63
N ALA A 59 18.44 -16.41 -11.58
CA ALA A 59 17.51 -15.38 -12.03
C ALA A 59 16.39 -15.11 -11.01
N LEU A 60 16.03 -16.09 -10.16
CA LEU A 60 15.02 -15.94 -9.13
C LEU A 60 15.54 -15.29 -7.85
N LEU A 61 16.83 -15.47 -7.54
CA LEU A 61 17.44 -14.97 -6.31
C LEU A 61 17.25 -13.46 -6.09
N PRO A 62 17.48 -12.55 -7.06
CA PRO A 62 17.26 -11.13 -6.85
C PRO A 62 15.83 -10.79 -6.43
N HIS A 63 14.84 -11.48 -6.98
CA HIS A 63 13.43 -11.28 -6.64
C HIS A 63 13.09 -11.80 -5.24
N LEU A 64 13.65 -12.95 -4.84
CA LEU A 64 13.55 -13.44 -3.46
C LEU A 64 14.13 -12.43 -2.47
N GLU A 65 15.37 -11.98 -2.70
CA GLU A 65 16.03 -11.01 -1.82
C GLU A 65 15.24 -9.71 -1.70
N ALA A 66 14.62 -9.27 -2.80
CA ALA A 66 13.80 -8.08 -2.81
C ALA A 66 12.50 -8.27 -1.99
N VAL A 67 11.83 -9.43 -2.10
CA VAL A 67 10.67 -9.77 -1.25
C VAL A 67 11.06 -9.85 0.23
N LEU A 68 12.21 -10.44 0.55
CA LEU A 68 12.75 -10.48 1.92
C LEU A 68 13.08 -9.07 2.43
N ALA A 69 13.63 -8.19 1.59
CA ALA A 69 13.89 -6.81 1.94
C ALA A 69 12.58 -6.03 2.22
N TRP A 70 11.53 -6.26 1.43
CA TRP A 70 10.21 -5.70 1.69
C TRP A 70 9.64 -6.19 3.03
N LYS A 71 9.72 -7.49 3.32
CA LYS A 71 9.33 -8.05 4.62
C LYS A 71 10.09 -7.43 5.79
N LYS A 72 11.41 -7.30 5.64
CA LYS A 72 12.28 -6.65 6.64
C LYS A 72 11.93 -5.18 6.85
N HIS A 73 11.60 -4.45 5.78
CA HIS A 73 11.21 -3.04 5.84
C HIS A 73 9.99 -2.83 6.75
N LEU A 74 9.03 -3.76 6.70
CA LEU A 74 7.86 -3.78 7.58
C LEU A 74 8.17 -4.17 9.03
N GLY A 75 9.43 -4.47 9.36
CA GLY A 75 9.86 -4.91 10.69
C GLY A 75 9.47 -6.35 11.02
N GLU A 76 9.08 -7.14 10.02
CA GLU A 76 8.73 -8.55 10.21
C GLU A 76 9.98 -9.43 10.30
N MET A 77 9.87 -10.56 11.00
CA MET A 77 10.96 -11.53 11.10
C MET A 77 11.17 -12.26 9.77
N LEU A 78 12.43 -12.37 9.35
CA LEU A 78 12.80 -13.14 8.17
C LEU A 78 12.72 -14.65 8.45
N PRO A 79 12.42 -15.49 7.45
CA PRO A 79 12.47 -16.94 7.61
C PRO A 79 13.88 -17.39 8.01
N ALA A 80 13.97 -18.41 8.87
CA ALA A 80 15.24 -18.93 9.37
C ALA A 80 16.09 -19.59 8.27
N THR A 81 15.44 -20.12 7.24
CA THR A 81 16.07 -20.77 6.09
C THR A 81 15.60 -20.12 4.80
N ARG A 82 16.49 -20.04 3.82
CA ARG A 82 16.11 -19.61 2.46
C ARG A 82 15.24 -20.69 1.81
N PRO A 83 14.25 -20.32 1.00
CA PRO A 83 13.49 -21.29 0.22
C PRO A 83 14.39 -22.08 -0.73
N ASN A 84 14.09 -23.36 -0.91
CA ASN A 84 14.76 -24.19 -1.90
C ASN A 84 14.31 -23.78 -3.31
N CYS A 85 15.25 -23.83 -4.25
CA CYS A 85 14.96 -23.62 -5.66
C CYS A 85 14.96 -24.97 -6.38
N GLU A 86 13.89 -25.24 -7.13
CA GLU A 86 13.69 -26.49 -7.85
C GLU A 86 13.74 -26.26 -9.35
N CYS A 87 14.66 -26.92 -10.05
CA CYS A 87 14.78 -26.81 -11.51
C CYS A 87 14.26 -28.04 -12.22
N GLN A 88 13.49 -27.80 -13.29
CA GLN A 88 13.06 -28.79 -14.26
C GLN A 88 13.52 -28.38 -15.67
N LYS A 89 13.29 -29.24 -16.67
CA LYS A 89 13.68 -28.97 -18.07
C LYS A 89 13.14 -27.65 -18.65
N LYS A 90 12.06 -27.11 -18.09
CA LYS A 90 11.34 -25.92 -18.60
C LYS A 90 11.58 -24.64 -17.77
N GLY A 91 12.46 -24.69 -16.76
CA GLY A 91 12.74 -23.56 -15.87
C GLY A 91 12.85 -24.00 -14.41
N CYS A 92 13.01 -23.02 -13.53
CA CYS A 92 13.10 -23.23 -12.08
C CYS A 92 11.96 -22.52 -11.36
N ARG A 93 11.62 -23.01 -10.18
CA ARG A 93 10.62 -22.42 -9.29
C ARG A 93 11.14 -22.33 -7.86
N MET A 94 10.60 -21.39 -7.11
CA MET A 94 10.97 -21.13 -5.72
C MET A 94 9.74 -20.76 -4.91
N GLU A 95 9.54 -21.38 -3.76
CA GLU A 95 8.40 -21.08 -2.88
C GLU A 95 8.66 -19.78 -2.10
N LEU A 96 7.69 -18.86 -2.11
CA LEU A 96 7.77 -17.54 -1.46
C LEU A 96 6.88 -17.40 -0.23
N SER A 97 6.08 -18.41 0.12
CA SER A 97 5.04 -18.34 1.15
C SER A 97 5.54 -17.72 2.46
N ASP A 98 6.68 -18.18 2.98
CA ASP A 98 7.26 -17.65 4.23
C ASP A 98 8.15 -16.42 4.05
N SER A 99 8.54 -16.13 2.81
CA SER A 99 9.34 -14.95 2.47
C SER A 99 8.49 -13.69 2.32
N LEU A 100 7.20 -13.84 2.05
CA LEU A 100 6.27 -12.72 1.90
C LEU A 100 5.93 -12.04 3.23
N PRO A 101 5.65 -10.73 3.22
CA PRO A 101 5.02 -10.06 4.33
C PRO A 101 3.74 -10.78 4.78
N VAL A 102 3.46 -10.78 6.09
CA VAL A 102 2.31 -11.47 6.69
C VAL A 102 1.01 -11.07 6.00
N MET A 103 0.83 -9.78 5.71
CA MET A 103 -0.36 -9.31 5.00
C MET A 103 -0.45 -9.89 3.59
N ALA A 104 0.61 -9.80 2.80
CA ALA A 104 0.63 -10.32 1.44
C ALA A 104 0.35 -11.83 1.42
N LYS A 105 1.06 -12.61 2.25
CA LYS A 105 0.82 -14.06 2.42
C LYS A 105 -0.65 -14.37 2.71
N LYS A 106 -1.30 -13.57 3.57
CA LYS A 106 -2.69 -13.80 3.97
C LYS A 106 -3.68 -13.63 2.82
N VAL A 107 -3.40 -12.75 1.84
CA VAL A 107 -4.40 -12.33 0.84
C VAL A 107 -4.05 -12.64 -0.61
N VAL A 108 -2.79 -12.95 -0.93
CA VAL A 108 -2.41 -13.40 -2.28
C VAL A 108 -3.34 -14.54 -2.73
N GLY A 109 -3.90 -14.41 -3.94
CA GLY A 109 -4.84 -15.37 -4.51
C GLY A 109 -6.26 -15.30 -3.99
N LYS A 110 -6.58 -14.37 -3.09
CA LYS A 110 -7.92 -14.25 -2.50
C LYS A 110 -8.66 -13.06 -3.10
N ALA A 111 -9.92 -13.29 -3.42
CA ALA A 111 -10.90 -12.25 -3.69
C ALA A 111 -11.52 -11.78 -2.37
N SER A 112 -11.97 -10.53 -2.30
CA SER A 112 -12.81 -10.09 -1.18
C SER A 112 -14.25 -10.54 -1.42
N VAL A 113 -15.01 -10.76 -0.36
CA VAL A 113 -16.44 -11.12 -0.49
C VAL A 113 -17.25 -9.94 -1.03
N ASN A 114 -16.86 -8.73 -0.66
CA ASN A 114 -17.48 -7.48 -1.08
C ASN A 114 -16.45 -6.55 -1.72
N SER A 115 -16.95 -5.62 -2.54
CA SER A 115 -16.16 -4.47 -3.00
C SER A 115 -15.74 -3.65 -1.79
N GLY A 116 -14.53 -3.08 -1.80
CA GLY A 116 -14.05 -2.31 -0.66
C GLY A 116 -12.56 -2.05 -0.76
N PRO A 117 -11.70 -2.97 -0.27
CA PRO A 117 -10.27 -2.88 -0.49
C PRO A 117 -9.97 -2.68 -1.97
N ASN A 118 -9.30 -1.58 -2.26
CA ASN A 118 -8.88 -1.22 -3.59
C ASN A 118 -7.35 -1.19 -3.66
N CYS A 119 -6.84 -0.94 -4.85
CA CYS A 119 -5.41 -0.81 -5.08
C CYS A 119 -4.71 0.22 -4.17
N TRP A 120 -5.37 1.34 -3.83
CA TRP A 120 -4.81 2.36 -2.95
C TRP A 120 -4.61 1.85 -1.52
N ASN A 121 -5.63 1.18 -0.97
CA ASN A 121 -5.51 0.58 0.34
C ASN A 121 -4.44 -0.51 0.38
N THR A 122 -4.39 -1.35 -0.66
CA THR A 122 -3.40 -2.42 -0.78
C THR A 122 -1.97 -1.87 -0.71
N ALA A 123 -1.70 -0.74 -1.37
CA ALA A 123 -0.41 -0.06 -1.30
C ALA A 123 -0.13 0.56 0.08
N LEU A 124 -1.12 1.16 0.74
CA LEU A 124 -0.93 1.72 2.08
C LEU A 124 -0.72 0.65 3.15
N VAL A 125 -1.39 -0.50 3.04
CA VAL A 125 -1.17 -1.63 3.96
C VAL A 125 0.13 -2.34 3.65
N GLY A 126 0.45 -2.52 2.36
CA GLY A 126 1.71 -3.14 1.93
C GLY A 126 2.96 -2.35 2.28
N SER A 127 2.84 -1.05 2.55
CA SER A 127 3.92 -0.18 3.05
C SER A 127 3.92 -0.02 4.57
N GLY A 128 2.96 -0.62 5.29
CA GLY A 128 2.85 -0.52 6.74
C GLY A 128 2.37 0.85 7.24
N ILE A 129 1.75 1.67 6.39
CA ILE A 129 1.10 2.92 6.80
C ILE A 129 -0.25 2.62 7.45
N LEU A 130 -1.01 1.68 6.87
CA LEU A 130 -2.28 1.20 7.40
C LEU A 130 -2.16 -0.25 7.89
N PRO A 131 -2.81 -0.62 9.01
CA PRO A 131 -2.71 -1.98 9.55
C PRO A 131 -3.70 -2.98 8.91
N HIS A 132 -4.78 -2.49 8.30
CA HIS A 132 -5.91 -3.30 7.89
C HIS A 132 -6.42 -2.99 6.48
N LEU A 133 -6.89 -4.03 5.81
CA LEU A 133 -7.46 -3.93 4.47
C LEU A 133 -8.91 -3.44 4.52
N ARG A 134 -9.21 -2.37 3.77
CA ARG A 134 -10.53 -1.71 3.66
C ARG A 134 -10.60 -0.76 2.46
N GLY A 135 -11.74 -0.13 2.19
CA GLY A 135 -11.81 0.96 1.22
C GLY A 135 -10.97 2.16 1.62
N THR A 136 -10.11 2.63 0.70
CA THR A 136 -9.36 3.87 0.82
C THR A 136 -9.85 4.86 -0.23
N SER A 137 -10.03 6.13 0.15
CA SER A 137 -10.36 7.21 -0.80
C SER A 137 -9.10 7.79 -1.44
N GLY A 138 -9.25 8.46 -2.60
CA GLY A 138 -8.13 9.12 -3.26
C GLY A 138 -7.55 10.26 -2.41
N SER A 139 -8.39 10.96 -1.64
CA SER A 139 -7.98 12.00 -0.69
C SER A 139 -7.12 11.45 0.45
N GLU A 140 -7.47 10.27 0.97
CA GLU A 140 -6.63 9.61 1.97
C GLU A 140 -5.29 9.18 1.39
N LEU A 141 -5.26 8.55 0.21
CA LEU A 141 -4.01 8.20 -0.45
C LEU A 141 -3.13 9.44 -0.66
N THR A 142 -3.72 10.52 -1.19
CA THR A 142 -3.02 11.80 -1.42
C THR A 142 -2.44 12.37 -0.14
N TYR A 143 -3.18 12.29 0.97
CA TYR A 143 -2.67 12.74 2.26
C TYR A 143 -1.40 11.99 2.65
N TRP A 144 -1.44 10.65 2.64
CA TRP A 144 -0.29 9.84 3.04
C TRP A 144 0.92 10.04 2.12
N LEU A 145 0.71 10.13 0.80
CA LEU A 145 1.80 10.22 -0.16
C LEU A 145 2.39 11.63 -0.30
N ASP A 146 1.55 12.68 -0.35
CA ASP A 146 2.00 14.02 -0.71
C ASP A 146 1.98 15.03 0.43
N SER A 147 1.11 14.85 1.43
CA SER A 147 0.93 15.83 2.51
C SER A 147 1.62 15.44 3.80
N SER A 148 1.72 14.15 4.07
CA SER A 148 2.34 13.60 5.26
C SER A 148 3.86 13.54 5.12
N PRO A 149 4.63 13.85 6.19
CA PRO A 149 6.09 13.65 6.20
C PRO A 149 6.50 12.16 6.30
N LEU A 150 5.54 11.23 6.38
CA LEU A 150 5.80 9.78 6.38
C LEU A 150 6.41 9.28 5.07
N CYS A 151 6.08 9.93 3.96
CA CYS A 151 6.49 9.52 2.62
C CYS A 151 7.42 10.55 1.99
N HIS A 152 8.54 10.06 1.48
CA HIS A 152 9.46 10.79 0.62
C HIS A 152 9.16 10.43 -0.83
N LYS A 153 8.74 11.43 -1.62
CA LYS A 153 8.58 11.26 -3.07
C LYS A 153 9.97 11.13 -3.71
N ARG A 154 10.23 9.99 -4.34
CA ARG A 154 11.49 9.73 -5.01
C ARG A 154 11.66 10.61 -6.23
N VAL A 155 12.89 11.07 -6.42
CA VAL A 155 13.32 11.71 -7.66
C VAL A 155 13.88 10.67 -8.64
N ALA A 156 13.88 11.05 -9.91
CA ALA A 156 14.38 10.29 -11.06
C ALA A 156 15.73 9.55 -10.91
N THR A 157 16.60 10.02 -10.01
CA THR A 157 17.95 9.49 -9.79
C THR A 157 18.04 8.54 -8.60
N GLU A 158 16.98 8.44 -7.79
CA GLU A 158 16.93 7.53 -6.66
C GLU A 158 16.49 6.14 -7.15
N GLU A 159 17.20 5.10 -6.72
CA GLU A 159 16.80 3.72 -7.00
C GLU A 159 15.54 3.37 -6.19
N LEU A 160 14.64 2.63 -6.82
CA LEU A 160 13.50 2.04 -6.14
C LEU A 160 13.97 1.01 -5.11
N GLN A 161 13.27 0.93 -4.00
CA GLN A 161 13.52 -0.02 -2.94
C GLN A 161 12.27 -0.89 -2.73
N PRO A 162 12.43 -2.20 -2.47
CA PRO A 162 11.30 -3.06 -2.15
C PRO A 162 10.48 -2.51 -0.98
N GLY A 163 9.16 -2.43 -1.17
CA GLY A 163 8.22 -1.80 -0.24
C GLY A 163 7.79 -0.37 -0.62
N ASP A 164 8.46 0.26 -1.59
CA ASP A 164 8.02 1.56 -2.10
C ASP A 164 6.62 1.48 -2.72
N ILE A 165 5.86 2.56 -2.60
CA ILE A 165 4.57 2.72 -3.29
C ILE A 165 4.80 3.34 -4.66
N LEU A 166 4.27 2.72 -5.72
CA LEU A 166 4.15 3.32 -7.04
C LEU A 166 2.70 3.74 -7.27
N ALA A 167 2.48 5.04 -7.46
CA ALA A 167 1.17 5.64 -7.71
C ALA A 167 1.06 6.10 -9.17
N ILE A 168 0.09 5.57 -9.89
CA ILE A 168 -0.25 5.98 -11.25
C ILE A 168 -1.31 7.08 -11.15
N ARG A 169 -1.00 8.25 -11.71
CA ARG A 169 -1.87 9.43 -11.65
C ARG A 169 -2.17 9.97 -13.04
N SER A 170 -3.38 10.45 -13.27
CA SER A 170 -3.80 11.16 -14.48
C SER A 170 -3.96 12.67 -14.24
N ASP A 171 -4.33 13.39 -15.31
CA ASP A 171 -4.66 14.81 -15.29
C ASP A 171 -3.54 15.67 -14.71
N GLN A 172 -2.31 15.39 -15.15
CA GLN A 172 -1.07 16.03 -14.67
C GLN A 172 -0.78 15.76 -13.18
N GLY A 173 -1.19 14.60 -12.69
CA GLY A 173 -0.95 14.19 -11.30
C GLY A 173 -2.07 14.60 -10.33
N ARG A 174 -3.24 15.00 -10.82
CA ARG A 174 -4.37 15.46 -9.98
C ARG A 174 -5.33 14.36 -9.59
N THR A 175 -5.37 13.27 -10.35
CA THR A 175 -6.32 12.18 -10.17
C THR A 175 -5.57 10.89 -9.94
N GLU A 176 -5.87 10.20 -8.84
CA GLU A 176 -5.34 8.88 -8.55
C GLU A 176 -6.01 7.83 -9.44
N VAL A 177 -5.21 7.03 -10.15
CA VAL A 177 -5.71 5.97 -11.05
C VAL A 177 -5.48 4.59 -10.45
N HIS A 178 -4.27 4.33 -9.96
CA HIS A 178 -3.88 3.04 -9.40
C HIS A 178 -2.70 3.22 -8.44
N ALA A 179 -2.55 2.34 -7.46
CA ALA A 179 -1.35 2.28 -6.63
C ALA A 179 -0.99 0.83 -6.32
N PHE A 180 0.30 0.54 -6.15
CA PHE A 180 0.79 -0.80 -5.88
C PHE A 180 2.16 -0.74 -5.19
N ILE A 181 2.58 -1.87 -4.61
CA ILE A 181 3.90 -1.99 -4.00
C ILE A 181 4.92 -2.46 -5.03
N TYR A 182 6.05 -1.78 -5.07
CA TYR A 182 7.26 -2.25 -5.74
C TYR A 182 7.90 -3.36 -4.91
N ALA A 183 7.98 -4.58 -5.45
CA ALA A 183 8.71 -5.67 -4.82
C ALA A 183 10.09 -5.84 -5.45
N SER A 184 10.20 -5.75 -6.78
CA SER A 184 11.47 -5.71 -7.52
C SER A 184 11.24 -5.06 -8.89
N ASP A 185 12.29 -4.95 -9.72
CA ASP A 185 12.21 -4.44 -11.09
C ASP A 185 11.19 -5.18 -11.97
N ARG A 186 10.86 -6.42 -11.60
CA ARG A 186 9.88 -7.24 -12.30
C ARG A 186 8.65 -7.59 -11.51
N LEU A 187 8.67 -7.51 -10.19
CA LEU A 187 7.54 -7.92 -9.35
C LEU A 187 6.91 -6.74 -8.64
N THR A 188 5.58 -6.79 -8.57
CA THR A 188 4.76 -5.84 -7.83
C THR A 188 3.71 -6.59 -7.03
N PHE A 189 3.23 -5.99 -5.96
CA PHE A 189 2.08 -6.50 -5.23
C PHE A 189 0.92 -5.51 -5.35
N SER A 190 -0.21 -5.97 -5.87
CA SER A 190 -1.39 -5.13 -6.11
C SER A 190 -2.67 -5.94 -5.98
N LYS A 191 -3.76 -5.22 -5.69
CA LYS A 191 -5.10 -5.67 -6.01
C LYS A 191 -5.53 -4.95 -7.28
N HIS A 192 -5.84 -5.69 -8.33
CA HIS A 192 -6.43 -5.10 -9.52
C HIS A 192 -7.81 -4.54 -9.15
N ASP A 193 -8.06 -3.27 -9.47
CA ASP A 193 -9.33 -2.56 -9.22
C ASP A 193 -9.96 -2.67 -7.80
N SER A 194 -11.22 -2.23 -7.68
CA SER A 194 -12.02 -2.26 -6.45
C SER A 194 -13.07 -3.37 -6.44
N ASP A 195 -13.18 -4.16 -7.52
CA ASP A 195 -14.17 -5.24 -7.65
C ASP A 195 -13.87 -6.34 -6.63
N ALA A 196 -14.93 -6.90 -6.04
CA ALA A 196 -14.84 -8.04 -5.13
C ALA A 196 -14.11 -9.22 -5.78
N ALA A 197 -14.37 -9.49 -7.08
CA ALA A 197 -13.82 -10.61 -7.83
C ALA A 197 -12.32 -10.49 -8.13
N SER A 198 -11.73 -9.32 -7.93
CA SER A 198 -10.32 -9.11 -8.20
C SER A 198 -9.43 -9.60 -7.07
N TYR A 199 -8.46 -10.42 -7.44
CA TYR A 199 -7.51 -11.02 -6.53
C TYR A 199 -6.40 -10.05 -6.14
N TYR A 200 -5.85 -10.24 -4.93
CA TYR A 200 -4.52 -9.72 -4.61
C TYR A 200 -3.49 -10.63 -5.25
N GLU A 201 -2.54 -10.04 -5.96
CA GLU A 201 -1.58 -10.81 -6.72
C GLU A 201 -0.18 -10.20 -6.58
N LEU A 202 0.82 -11.07 -6.55
CA LEU A 202 2.16 -10.72 -6.98
C LEU A 202 2.18 -10.83 -8.50
N ILE A 203 2.43 -9.73 -9.18
CA ILE A 203 2.28 -9.64 -10.64
C ILE A 203 3.50 -9.00 -11.28
N PRO A 204 3.78 -9.37 -12.54
CA PRO A 204 4.81 -8.69 -13.31
C PRO A 204 4.53 -7.19 -13.41
N MET A 205 5.53 -6.36 -13.11
CA MET A 205 5.48 -4.90 -13.28
C MET A 205 4.95 -4.52 -14.67
N LYS A 206 5.40 -5.24 -15.70
CA LYS A 206 4.96 -5.05 -17.09
C LYS A 206 3.45 -5.26 -17.27
N LYS A 207 2.82 -6.18 -16.53
CA LYS A 207 1.36 -6.42 -16.58
C LYS A 207 0.60 -5.20 -16.05
N VAL A 208 1.02 -4.67 -14.89
CA VAL A 208 0.41 -3.45 -14.30
C VAL A 208 0.56 -2.26 -15.22
N LEU A 209 1.79 -1.99 -15.68
CA LEU A 209 2.06 -0.88 -16.58
C LEU A 209 1.41 -1.07 -17.96
N GLY A 210 1.17 -2.30 -18.40
CA GLY A 210 0.39 -2.58 -19.62
C GLY A 210 -1.10 -2.27 -19.47
N GLN A 211 -1.68 -2.51 -18.29
CA GLN A 211 -3.09 -2.20 -17.99
C GLN A 211 -3.30 -0.70 -17.78
N TYR A 212 -2.32 -0.02 -17.19
CA TYR A 212 -2.35 1.40 -16.89
C TYR A 212 -1.18 2.14 -17.56
N PRO A 213 -1.10 2.13 -18.90
CA PRO A 213 0.07 2.64 -19.61
C PRO A 213 0.27 4.12 -19.31
N PRO A 214 1.47 4.54 -18.86
CA PRO A 214 1.79 5.95 -18.74
C PRO A 214 1.74 6.61 -20.13
N SER A 215 1.65 7.94 -20.16
CA SER A 215 1.76 8.66 -21.43
C SER A 215 3.14 8.39 -22.04
N LYS A 216 3.24 8.30 -23.37
CA LYS A 216 4.51 8.00 -24.07
C LYS A 216 5.64 8.93 -23.59
N GLY A 217 6.72 8.35 -23.05
CA GLY A 217 7.87 9.10 -22.52
C GLY A 217 7.73 9.50 -21.05
N CYS A 218 6.60 9.17 -20.42
CA CYS A 218 6.32 9.36 -18.99
C CYS A 218 6.43 8.05 -18.20
N ASP A 219 6.96 7.03 -18.87
CA ASP A 219 7.20 5.67 -18.40
C ASP A 219 8.35 5.62 -17.38
N SER A 220 9.19 6.64 -17.40
CA SER A 220 10.25 6.83 -16.42
C SER A 220 9.77 7.72 -15.28
N PHE A 221 10.27 7.46 -14.07
CA PHE A 221 10.14 8.33 -12.89
C PHE A 221 10.71 9.76 -13.10
N LYS A 222 11.09 10.11 -14.34
CA LYS A 222 11.60 11.40 -14.78
C LYS A 222 10.54 12.23 -15.53
N ALA A 223 9.29 11.77 -15.54
CA ALA A 223 8.16 12.42 -16.17
C ALA A 223 8.01 13.89 -15.69
N GLY A 224 8.20 14.85 -16.60
CA GLY A 224 7.93 16.27 -16.34
C GLY A 224 6.45 16.55 -16.09
N HIS A 225 6.12 17.78 -15.67
CA HIS A 225 4.75 18.21 -15.37
C HIS A 225 3.77 18.10 -16.56
N GLU A 226 4.28 17.91 -17.78
CA GLU A 226 3.47 17.80 -19.01
C GLU A 226 2.85 16.41 -19.21
N CYS A 227 3.23 15.43 -18.39
CA CYS A 227 2.73 14.06 -18.50
C CYS A 227 1.26 13.95 -18.07
N LYS A 228 0.37 13.66 -19.03
CA LYS A 228 -1.07 13.42 -18.76
C LYS A 228 -1.29 12.27 -17.80
N LYS A 229 -0.50 11.20 -17.93
CA LYS A 229 -0.45 10.07 -17.00
C LYS A 229 1.00 9.75 -16.67
N ARG A 230 1.33 9.66 -15.38
CA ARG A 230 2.69 9.40 -14.88
C ARG A 230 2.66 8.40 -13.73
N VAL A 231 3.82 7.84 -13.42
CA VAL A 231 4.05 6.99 -12.25
C VAL A 231 4.95 7.75 -11.27
N ASP A 232 4.41 8.06 -10.10
CA ASP A 232 5.16 8.67 -8.99
C ASP A 232 5.59 7.55 -8.02
N ALA A 233 6.84 7.59 -7.55
CA ALA A 233 7.37 6.60 -6.60
C ALA A 233 7.57 7.25 -5.21
N TYR A 234 7.22 6.52 -4.16
CA TYR A 234 7.28 6.99 -2.78
C TYR A 234 7.97 5.96 -1.89
N SER A 235 8.97 6.41 -1.15
CA SER A 235 9.55 5.65 -0.04
C SER A 235 8.93 6.14 1.25
N CYS A 236 8.27 5.26 1.98
CA CYS A 236 7.54 5.63 3.19
C CYS A 236 8.12 4.89 4.40
N LEU A 237 8.08 5.54 5.56
CA LEU A 237 8.22 4.84 6.84
C LEU A 237 6.90 4.15 7.17
N THR A 238 6.96 3.05 7.92
CA THR A 238 5.73 2.52 8.53
C THR A 238 5.20 3.54 9.55
N LEU A 239 3.89 3.56 9.78
CA LEU A 239 3.31 4.49 10.76
C LEU A 239 3.91 4.27 12.15
N ASP A 240 4.12 3.02 12.55
CA ASP A 240 4.70 2.69 13.85
C ASP A 240 6.18 3.10 13.96
N GLN A 241 6.96 3.02 12.88
CA GLN A 241 8.34 3.54 12.85
C GLN A 241 8.33 5.06 13.08
N PHE A 242 7.50 5.78 12.34
CA PHE A 242 7.38 7.23 12.47
C PHE A 242 6.96 7.67 13.89
N LEU A 243 5.93 7.01 14.45
CA LEU A 243 5.44 7.35 15.79
C LEU A 243 6.39 6.96 16.93
N LYS A 244 7.37 6.08 16.69
CA LYS A 244 8.47 5.83 17.64
C LYS A 244 9.45 6.99 17.70
N GLU A 245 9.68 7.66 16.57
CA GLU A 245 10.63 8.77 16.46
C GLU A 245 10.00 10.13 16.82
N HIS A 246 8.67 10.22 16.78
CA HIS A 246 7.94 11.45 17.03
C HIS A 246 6.99 11.30 18.22
N ALA A 247 7.17 12.16 19.23
CA ALA A 247 6.31 12.20 20.41
C ALA A 247 4.84 12.28 20.02
N THR A 248 4.03 11.41 20.61
CA THR A 248 2.59 11.30 20.36
C THR A 248 1.88 11.17 21.70
N SER A 249 0.81 11.92 21.90
CA SER A 249 0.03 11.92 23.13
C SER A 249 -0.73 10.61 23.32
N GLU A 250 -0.96 10.21 24.58
CA GLU A 250 -1.72 8.99 24.88
C GLU A 250 -3.15 9.04 24.32
N LYS A 251 -3.76 10.23 24.27
CA LYS A 251 -5.09 10.42 23.67
C LYS A 251 -5.09 10.11 22.17
N ALA A 252 -4.09 10.59 21.42
CA ALA A 252 -3.96 10.27 19.99
C ALA A 252 -3.66 8.78 19.75
N LYS A 253 -2.83 8.16 20.59
CA LYS A 253 -2.58 6.70 20.55
C LYS A 253 -3.84 5.90 20.84
N GLN A 254 -4.69 6.34 21.78
CA GLN A 254 -5.95 5.68 22.08
C GLN A 254 -6.92 5.78 20.89
N LEU A 255 -7.09 6.96 20.30
CA LEU A 255 -7.90 7.13 19.09
C LEU A 255 -7.42 6.25 17.93
N LYS A 256 -6.09 6.10 17.76
CA LYS A 256 -5.52 5.15 16.79
C LYS A 256 -6.01 3.74 17.06
N LYS A 257 -5.89 3.25 18.29
CA LYS A 257 -6.32 1.89 18.67
C LYS A 257 -7.82 1.68 18.44
N ASP A 258 -8.65 2.67 18.79
CA ASP A 258 -10.10 2.57 18.63
C ASP A 258 -10.49 2.48 17.14
N ILE A 259 -9.85 3.28 16.27
CA ILE A 259 -10.06 3.22 14.82
C ILE A 259 -9.51 1.92 14.22
N GLU A 260 -8.37 1.43 14.71
CA GLU A 260 -7.81 0.13 14.27
C GLU A 260 -8.71 -1.04 14.62
N ALA A 261 -9.39 -1.00 15.78
CA ALA A 261 -10.38 -2.01 16.13
C ALA A 261 -11.56 -2.02 15.13
N VAL A 262 -12.04 -0.84 14.72
CA VAL A 262 -13.09 -0.71 13.70
C VAL A 262 -12.61 -1.27 12.35
N GLU A 263 -11.41 -0.90 11.91
CA GLU A 263 -10.85 -1.40 10.65
C GLU A 263 -10.58 -2.91 10.68
N CYS A 264 -10.16 -3.46 11.82
CA CYS A 264 -9.98 -4.90 11.99
C CYS A 264 -11.31 -5.65 11.80
N ASN A 265 -12.39 -5.16 12.41
CA ASN A 265 -13.73 -5.73 12.26
C ASN A 265 -14.21 -5.63 10.81
N LEU A 266 -13.95 -4.51 10.14
CA LEU A 266 -14.25 -4.32 8.72
C LEU A 266 -13.48 -5.31 7.84
N GLN A 267 -12.17 -5.44 8.03
CA GLN A 267 -11.36 -6.42 7.31
C GLN A 267 -11.89 -7.84 7.53
N GLN A 268 -12.22 -8.21 8.77
CA GLN A 268 -12.78 -9.54 9.04
C GLN A 268 -14.05 -9.77 8.24
N ALA A 269 -14.96 -8.80 8.16
CA ALA A 269 -16.17 -8.93 7.37
C ALA A 269 -15.95 -8.98 5.85
N LEU A 270 -14.95 -8.25 5.35
CA LEU A 270 -14.58 -8.28 3.93
C LEU A 270 -14.05 -9.63 3.46
N PHE A 271 -13.46 -10.41 4.38
CA PHE A 271 -12.84 -11.71 4.08
C PHE A 271 -13.53 -12.92 4.72
N SER A 272 -14.54 -12.72 5.56
CA SER A 272 -15.34 -13.79 6.15
C SER A 272 -16.70 -13.86 5.48
N GLN A 273 -17.27 -15.05 5.37
CA GLN A 273 -18.67 -15.23 4.95
C GLN A 273 -19.68 -14.84 6.05
N LEU A 274 -19.26 -14.08 7.07
CA LEU A 274 -20.15 -13.68 8.15
C LEU A 274 -21.26 -12.83 7.57
N LYS A 275 -22.50 -13.31 7.71
CA LYS A 275 -23.69 -12.58 7.28
C LYS A 275 -23.75 -11.27 8.07
N ASP A 276 -23.88 -10.18 7.32
CA ASP A 276 -23.99 -8.80 7.79
C ASP A 276 -25.32 -8.56 8.52
N ASN A 277 -25.45 -9.10 9.73
CA ASN A 277 -26.65 -8.91 10.55
C ASN A 277 -26.57 -7.63 11.41
N GLY A 278 -25.84 -6.60 10.97
CA GLY A 278 -25.72 -5.33 11.69
C GLY A 278 -24.30 -4.79 11.81
N LEU A 279 -23.34 -5.29 11.03
CA LEU A 279 -21.97 -4.79 11.07
C LEU A 279 -21.92 -3.33 10.61
N GLU A 280 -22.64 -2.99 9.54
CA GLU A 280 -22.75 -1.60 9.07
C GLU A 280 -23.22 -0.68 10.19
N SER A 281 -24.32 -1.03 10.87
CA SER A 281 -24.86 -0.23 11.97
C SER A 281 -23.88 -0.08 13.14
N THR A 282 -23.12 -1.14 13.44
CA THR A 282 -22.11 -1.16 14.51
C THR A 282 -20.93 -0.27 14.15
N ILE A 283 -20.43 -0.38 12.91
CA ILE A 283 -19.30 0.43 12.43
C ILE A 283 -19.68 1.90 12.35
N LEU A 284 -20.80 2.24 11.70
CA LEU A 284 -21.24 3.64 11.57
C LEU A 284 -21.61 4.24 12.93
N GLY A 285 -22.23 3.46 13.82
CA GLY A 285 -22.52 3.85 15.20
C GLY A 285 -21.27 4.14 16.03
N THR A 286 -20.14 3.49 15.71
CA THR A 286 -18.85 3.72 16.37
C THR A 286 -18.08 4.89 15.74
N LEU A 287 -18.11 5.03 14.41
CA LEU A 287 -17.37 6.06 13.69
C LEU A 287 -17.87 7.48 13.95
N GLY A 288 -19.17 7.67 14.18
CA GLY A 288 -19.74 8.99 14.49
C GLY A 288 -19.15 9.63 15.75
N PRO A 289 -19.21 8.93 16.91
CA PRO A 289 -18.55 9.37 18.14
C PRO A 289 -17.04 9.58 17.98
N LEU A 290 -16.32 8.66 17.33
CA LEU A 290 -14.88 8.80 17.10
C LEU A 290 -14.55 10.03 16.23
N SER A 291 -15.33 10.30 15.19
CA SER A 291 -15.17 11.49 14.34
C SER A 291 -15.37 12.78 15.15
N THR A 292 -16.32 12.77 16.09
CA THR A 292 -16.60 13.91 16.96
C THR A 292 -15.44 14.15 17.92
N LEU A 293 -14.95 13.09 18.57
CA LEU A 293 -13.79 13.16 19.46
C LEU A 293 -12.54 13.63 18.72
N LEU A 294 -12.29 13.11 17.52
CA LEU A 294 -11.16 13.51 16.70
C LEU A 294 -11.24 14.98 16.26
N THR A 295 -12.44 15.46 15.92
CA THR A 295 -12.65 16.87 15.57
C THR A 295 -12.40 17.78 16.77
N ALA A 296 -12.85 17.37 17.96
CA ALA A 296 -12.55 18.08 19.19
C ALA A 296 -11.04 18.14 19.43
N GLU A 297 -10.32 17.02 19.30
CA GLU A 297 -8.85 17.00 19.43
C GLU A 297 -8.13 17.92 18.45
N LEU A 298 -8.54 17.91 17.18
CA LEU A 298 -7.96 18.78 16.15
C LEU A 298 -8.28 20.27 16.37
N THR A 299 -9.33 20.58 17.14
CA THR A 299 -9.76 21.96 17.44
C THR A 299 -9.16 22.49 18.74
N GLU A 300 -9.17 21.68 19.80
CA GLU A 300 -8.62 22.02 21.12
C GLU A 300 -7.10 22.22 21.06
N LYS A 301 -6.42 21.33 20.33
CA LYS A 301 -5.02 21.52 20.03
C LYS A 301 -4.94 22.56 18.92
N ASN A 302 -4.73 23.81 19.28
CA ASN A 302 -4.25 24.82 18.33
C ASN A 302 -3.08 24.17 17.57
N LEU A 303 -3.29 23.82 16.30
CA LEU A 303 -2.33 23.05 15.49
C LEU A 303 -0.86 23.55 15.53
N PRO A 304 -0.51 24.83 15.82
CA PRO A 304 0.88 25.22 16.01
C PRO A 304 1.58 24.58 17.21
N GLU A 305 0.84 24.10 18.22
CA GLU A 305 1.39 23.55 19.47
C GLU A 305 1.39 22.01 19.51
N CYS A 306 0.83 21.33 18.50
CA CYS A 306 0.90 19.88 18.38
C CYS A 306 2.34 19.42 18.12
N SER A 307 2.72 18.29 18.73
CA SER A 307 3.88 17.56 18.25
C SER A 307 3.65 17.09 16.81
N VAL A 308 4.74 16.92 16.04
CA VAL A 308 4.66 16.40 14.67
C VAL A 308 3.96 15.04 14.63
N GLY A 309 4.21 14.18 15.62
CA GLY A 309 3.56 12.86 15.74
C GLY A 309 2.04 12.96 15.88
N ASP A 310 1.54 13.83 16.78
CA ASP A 310 0.11 14.06 16.95
C ASP A 310 -0.53 14.65 15.68
N ALA A 311 0.10 15.64 15.06
CA ALA A 311 -0.44 16.29 13.87
C ALA A 311 -0.62 15.29 12.71
N VAL A 312 0.40 14.46 12.46
CA VAL A 312 0.36 13.44 11.40
C VAL A 312 -0.65 12.34 11.73
N LEU A 313 -0.66 11.87 12.98
CA LEU A 313 -1.56 10.81 13.39
C LEU A 313 -3.01 11.27 13.32
N LEU A 314 -3.39 12.36 13.99
CA LEU A 314 -4.78 12.82 14.07
C LEU A 314 -5.33 13.18 12.68
N GLN A 315 -4.55 13.85 11.83
CA GLN A 315 -4.99 14.16 10.48
C GLN A 315 -5.13 12.88 9.62
N GLY A 316 -4.23 11.91 9.80
CA GLY A 316 -4.36 10.60 9.16
C GLY A 316 -5.60 9.83 9.60
N LEU A 317 -5.88 9.79 10.91
CA LEU A 317 -7.10 9.19 11.47
C LEU A 317 -8.37 9.82 10.89
N ARG A 318 -8.36 11.13 10.62
CA ARG A 318 -9.50 11.82 10.02
C ARG A 318 -9.78 11.32 8.62
N TYR A 319 -8.75 11.24 7.78
CA TYR A 319 -8.89 10.69 6.42
C TYR A 319 -9.29 9.21 6.43
N ARG A 320 -8.81 8.42 7.40
CA ARG A 320 -9.24 7.02 7.58
C ARG A 320 -10.75 6.93 7.85
N ILE A 321 -11.27 7.71 8.81
CA ILE A 321 -12.72 7.76 9.12
C ILE A 321 -13.52 8.19 7.89
N GLU A 322 -13.09 9.26 7.21
CA GLU A 322 -13.78 9.79 6.02
C GLU A 322 -13.84 8.73 4.89
N SER A 323 -12.75 7.98 4.66
CA SER A 323 -12.71 6.88 3.69
C SER A 323 -13.67 5.75 4.07
N ILE A 324 -13.66 5.30 5.32
CA ILE A 324 -14.56 4.21 5.76
C ILE A 324 -16.01 4.62 5.61
N GLN A 325 -16.37 5.84 6.05
CA GLN A 325 -17.73 6.36 5.86
C GLN A 325 -18.13 6.45 4.38
N SER A 326 -17.17 6.78 3.50
CA SER A 326 -17.43 6.82 2.06
C SER A 326 -17.66 5.43 1.48
N GLU A 327 -16.91 4.42 1.91
CA GLU A 327 -17.08 3.03 1.50
C GLU A 327 -18.51 2.55 1.81
N PHE A 328 -19.00 2.78 3.04
CA PHE A 328 -20.37 2.40 3.41
C PHE A 328 -21.45 3.17 2.63
N ARG A 329 -21.24 4.46 2.33
CA ARG A 329 -22.18 5.21 1.50
C ARG A 329 -22.31 4.64 0.09
N GLU A 330 -21.21 4.16 -0.50
CA GLU A 330 -21.26 3.54 -1.83
C GLU A 330 -21.88 2.13 -1.77
N LEU A 331 -21.53 1.33 -0.76
CA LEU A 331 -22.16 0.01 -0.56
C LEU A 331 -23.68 0.12 -0.35
N GLY A 332 -24.14 1.07 0.46
CA GLY A 332 -25.57 1.30 0.69
C GLY A 332 -26.36 1.60 -0.60
N LYS A 333 -25.75 2.27 -1.58
CA LYS A 333 -26.36 2.50 -2.90
C LYS A 333 -26.49 1.20 -3.70
N GLU A 334 -25.50 0.32 -3.63
CA GLU A 334 -25.56 -0.98 -4.31
C GLU A 334 -26.63 -1.91 -3.71
N TYR A 335 -26.74 -1.96 -2.38
CA TYR A 335 -27.72 -2.80 -1.69
C TYR A 335 -29.16 -2.33 -1.93
N THR A 336 -29.42 -1.03 -1.83
CA THR A 336 -30.75 -0.47 -2.13
C THR A 336 -31.12 -0.71 -3.59
N GLY A 337 -30.18 -0.57 -4.53
CA GLY A 337 -30.41 -0.84 -5.96
C GLY A 337 -30.77 -2.30 -6.30
N ARG A 338 -30.31 -3.29 -5.52
CA ARG A 338 -30.66 -4.72 -5.72
C ARG A 338 -32.02 -5.09 -5.15
N ILE A 339 -32.50 -4.39 -4.12
CA ILE A 339 -33.81 -4.66 -3.49
C ILE A 339 -34.97 -4.20 -4.39
N PHE A 340 -34.79 -3.13 -5.18
CA PHE A 340 -35.82 -2.63 -6.10
C PHE A 340 -35.81 -3.26 -7.50
N ARG A 341 -35.04 -4.33 -7.71
CA ARG A 341 -34.98 -5.07 -9.00
C ARG A 341 -35.43 -6.54 -8.89
N LYS A 342 -36.30 -6.85 -7.92
CA LYS A 342 -36.99 -8.15 -7.86
C LYS A 342 -38.46 -8.00 -8.19
#